data_AF-A0A528D9L1-F1
#
_entry.id   AF-A0A528D9L1-F1
#
_cell.length_a   1.000
_cell.length_b   1.000
_cell.length_c   1.000
_cell.angle_alpha   90.00
_cell.angle_beta   90.00
_cell.angle_gamma   90.00
#
_symmetry.space_group_name_H-M   'P 1'
#
loop_
_entity.id
_entity.type
_entity.pdbx_description
1 polymer ?
#
loop_
_entity_poly.entity_id
_entity_poly.type
_entity_poly.pdbx_seq_one_letter_code
_entity_poly.pdbx_strand_id
1 'polypeptide(L)'
;VVGAIRMAGDLERIGDLAKNIAKRVGSVGVSAAPRDLSHSIDSMAQLVLIQVHGVIEEYTAGDATALAKLRNDDERIDVKYTSVFRELLTYMMEDPRNITACTHLLFCAK
;
A
#
# COMPACT_ATOMS: atom_id res chain seq x y z
N VAL A 1 15.62 2.81 23.65
CA VAL A 1 14.51 3.71 24.05
C VAL A 1 14.15 4.71 22.96
N VAL A 2 15.07 5.56 22.47
CA VAL A 2 14.76 6.58 21.43
C VAL A 2 14.24 5.96 20.12
N GLY A 3 14.79 4.82 19.68
CA GLY A 3 14.34 4.12 18.46
C GLY A 3 12.89 3.64 18.52
N ALA A 4 12.50 3.00 19.63
CA ALA A 4 11.14 2.50 19.83
C ALA A 4 10.09 3.62 19.83
N ILE A 5 10.41 4.79 20.39
CA ILE A 5 9.51 5.96 20.40
C ILE A 5 9.28 6.48 18.97
N ARG A 6 10.32 6.51 18.13
CA ARG A 6 10.18 6.91 16.72
C ARG A 6 9.33 5.90 15.94
N MET A 7 9.61 4.61 16.08
CA MET A 7 8.83 3.55 15.43
C MET A 7 7.35 3.58 15.83
N ALA A 8 7.04 3.89 17.09
CA ALA A 8 5.66 4.05 17.53
C ALA A 8 4.92 5.17 16.79
N GLY A 9 5.59 6.30 16.51
CA GLY A 9 5.04 7.38 15.70
C GLY A 9 4.84 6.97 14.23
N ASP A 10 5.77 6.20 13.67
CA ASP A 10 5.64 5.71 12.29
C ASP A 10 4.49 4.70 12.14
N LEU A 11 4.29 3.82 13.13
CA LEU A 11 3.17 2.89 13.18
C LEU A 11 1.81 3.58 13.33
N GLU A 12 1.74 4.64 14.13
CA GLU A 12 0.53 5.47 14.27
C GLU A 12 0.14 6.10 12.92
N ARG A 13 1.13 6.64 12.20
CA ARG A 13 0.95 7.17 10.86
C ARG A 13 0.48 6.11 9.85
N ILE A 14 1.02 4.90 9.89
CA ILE A 14 0.55 3.77 9.07
C ILE A 14 -0.92 3.45 9.38
N GLY A 15 -1.29 3.44 10.66
CA GLY A 15 -2.67 3.24 11.10
C GLY A 15 -3.63 4.32 10.56
N ASP A 16 -3.21 5.58 10.57
CA ASP A 16 -3.99 6.69 10.03
C ASP A 16 -4.14 6.62 8.50
N LEU A 17 -3.11 6.19 7.78
CA LEU A 17 -3.19 5.90 6.34
C LEU A 17 -4.18 4.76 6.06
N ALA A 18 -4.10 3.66 6.79
CA ALA A 18 -5.02 2.53 6.67
C ALA A 18 -6.49 2.95 6.93
N LYS A 19 -6.72 3.79 7.94
CA LYS A 19 -8.04 4.39 8.21
C LYS A 19 -8.53 5.27 7.06
N ASN A 20 -7.64 6.04 6.42
CA ASN A 20 -8.00 6.84 5.25
C ASN A 20 -8.35 5.97 4.04
N ILE A 21 -7.66 4.85 3.83
CA ILE A 21 -8.00 3.85 2.81
C ILE A 21 -9.40 3.28 3.09
N ALA A 22 -9.66 2.82 4.32
CA ALA A 22 -10.94 2.25 4.72
C ALA A 22 -12.12 3.20 4.48
N LYS A 23 -11.97 4.50 4.77
CA LYS A 23 -13.00 5.52 4.50
C LYS A 23 -13.31 5.68 3.00
N ARG A 24 -12.32 5.45 2.13
CA ARG A 24 -12.46 5.59 0.66
C ARG A 24 -13.10 4.37 0.01
N VAL A 25 -13.09 3.20 0.66
CA VAL A 25 -13.75 1.98 0.15
C VAL A 25 -15.24 2.22 -0.15
N GLY A 26 -15.94 2.96 0.73
CA GLY A 26 -17.34 3.32 0.50
C GLY A 26 -17.57 4.22 -0.72
N SER A 27 -16.58 5.02 -1.13
CA SER A 27 -16.64 5.86 -2.33
C SER A 27 -16.29 5.09 -3.61
N VAL A 28 -15.52 3.99 -3.50
CA VAL A 28 -15.23 3.08 -4.62
C VAL A 28 -16.46 2.22 -4.94
N GLY A 29 -17.24 1.85 -3.93
CA GLY A 29 -18.40 0.97 -4.06
C GLY A 29 -19.68 1.63 -4.57
N VAL A 30 -19.75 1.95 -5.88
CA VAL A 30 -21.01 2.00 -6.68
C VAL A 30 -20.76 1.70 -8.16
N SER A 31 -19.59 2.03 -8.71
CA SER A 31 -19.18 1.59 -10.05
C SER A 31 -18.41 0.29 -9.93
N ALA A 32 -18.78 -0.72 -10.74
CA ALA A 32 -18.08 -1.99 -10.81
C ALA A 32 -16.60 -1.78 -11.15
N ALA A 33 -15.75 -1.69 -10.13
CA ALA A 33 -14.31 -1.71 -10.34
C ALA A 33 -13.97 -3.05 -11.02
N PRO A 34 -13.18 -3.04 -12.11
CA PRO A 34 -12.74 -4.26 -12.77
C PRO A 34 -12.11 -5.22 -11.75
N ARG A 35 -12.49 -6.51 -11.78
CA ARG A 35 -11.97 -7.52 -10.84
C ARG A 35 -10.45 -7.58 -10.84
N ASP A 36 -9.81 -7.31 -11.97
CA ASP A 36 -8.36 -7.37 -12.13
C ASP A 36 -7.63 -6.30 -11.30
N LEU A 37 -8.20 -5.10 -11.19
CA LEU A 37 -7.67 -4.02 -10.35
C LEU A 37 -7.65 -4.38 -8.86
N SER A 38 -8.66 -5.13 -8.40
CA SER A 38 -8.74 -5.57 -7.01
C SER A 38 -7.60 -6.52 -6.64
N HIS A 39 -7.22 -7.41 -7.56
CA HIS A 39 -6.12 -8.35 -7.35
C HIS A 39 -4.76 -7.64 -7.32
N SER A 40 -4.58 -6.64 -8.19
CA SER A 40 -3.35 -5.85 -8.26
C SER A 40 -3.08 -5.05 -6.98
N ILE A 41 -4.13 -4.45 -6.41
CA ILE A 41 -4.07 -3.71 -5.14
C ILE A 41 -3.88 -4.67 -3.95
N ASP A 42 -4.60 -5.78 -3.92
CA ASP A 42 -4.45 -6.79 -2.86
C ASP A 42 -3.02 -7.35 -2.82
N SER A 43 -2.45 -7.67 -3.98
CA SER A 43 -1.04 -8.10 -4.10
C SER A 43 -0.06 -7.07 -3.52
N MET A 44 -0.32 -5.78 -3.73
CA MET A 44 0.51 -4.71 -3.18
C MET A 44 0.34 -4.61 -1.66
N ALA A 45 -0.89 -4.72 -1.16
CA ALA A 45 -1.18 -4.72 0.27
C ALA A 45 -0.47 -5.88 0.99
N GLN A 46 -0.42 -7.07 0.40
CA GLN A 46 0.32 -8.19 0.97
C GLN A 46 1.82 -7.90 1.12
N LEU A 47 2.45 -7.25 0.12
CA LEU A 47 3.87 -6.87 0.21
C LEU A 47 4.12 -5.87 1.34
N VAL A 48 3.25 -4.85 1.47
CA VAL A 48 3.32 -3.86 2.55
C VAL A 48 3.16 -4.53 3.91
N LEU A 49 2.19 -5.45 4.05
CA LEU A 49 1.95 -6.16 5.32
C LEU A 49 3.15 -7.03 5.71
N ILE A 50 3.73 -7.77 4.77
CA ILE A 50 4.95 -8.55 5.00
C ILE A 50 6.08 -7.64 5.49
N GLN A 51 6.24 -6.47 4.87
CA GLN A 51 7.30 -5.56 5.25
C GLN A 51 7.11 -4.94 6.63
N VAL A 52 5.89 -4.49 6.96
CA VAL A 52 5.57 -3.96 8.28
C VAL A 52 5.76 -5.04 9.37
N HIS A 53 5.34 -6.27 9.09
CA HIS A 53 5.52 -7.38 10.02
C HIS A 53 7.01 -7.69 10.24
N GLY A 54 7.78 -7.77 9.16
CA GLY A 54 9.22 -8.02 9.21
C GLY A 54 9.98 -6.94 9.98
N VAL A 55 9.59 -5.66 9.87
CA VAL A 55 10.25 -4.58 10.64
C VAL A 55 10.08 -4.80 12.14
N ILE A 56 8.89 -5.24 12.57
CA ILE A 56 8.61 -5.50 13.99
C ILE A 56 9.40 -6.73 14.46
N GLU A 57 9.36 -7.84 13.71
CA GLU A 57 10.06 -9.08 14.05
C GLU A 57 11.58 -8.86 14.15
N GLU A 58 12.20 -8.32 13.10
CA GLU A 58 13.65 -8.13 13.06
C GLU A 58 14.14 -7.08 14.07
N TYR A 59 13.32 -6.06 14.36
CA TYR A 59 13.61 -5.11 15.44
C TYR A 59 13.62 -5.79 16.81
N THR A 60 12.65 -6.67 17.08
CA THR A 60 12.61 -7.42 18.35
C THR A 60 13.73 -8.45 18.47
N ALA A 61 14.16 -9.03 17.35
CA ALA A 61 15.30 -9.95 17.29
C ALA A 61 16.66 -9.24 17.42
N GLY A 62 16.72 -7.93 17.14
CA GLY A 62 17.95 -7.15 17.17
C GLY A 62 18.85 -7.39 15.95
N ASP A 63 18.31 -7.92 14.85
CA ASP A 63 19.06 -8.21 13.63
C ASP A 63 19.09 -6.99 12.69
N ALA A 64 20.14 -6.18 12.82
CA ALA A 64 20.35 -5.01 11.97
C ALA A 64 20.61 -5.37 10.50
N THR A 65 21.14 -6.56 10.22
CA THR A 65 21.43 -7.00 8.84
C THR A 65 20.15 -7.41 8.12
N ALA A 66 19.25 -8.11 8.82
CA ALA A 66 17.93 -8.44 8.31
C ALA A 66 17.09 -7.18 8.04
N LEU A 67 17.13 -6.18 8.93
CA LEU A 67 16.49 -4.89 8.71
C LEU A 67 17.02 -4.15 7.47
N ALA A 68 18.33 -4.21 7.21
CA ALA A 68 18.92 -3.60 6.02
C ALA A 68 18.45 -4.29 4.73
N LYS A 69 18.29 -5.62 4.76
CA LYS A 69 17.74 -6.38 3.64
C LYS A 69 16.26 -6.04 3.41
N LEU A 70 15.48 -6.00 4.48
CA LEU A 70 14.05 -5.68 4.43
C LEU A 70 13.81 -4.28 3.87
N ARG A 71 14.68 -3.31 4.20
CA ARG A 71 14.66 -1.98 3.60
C ARG A 71 14.91 -2.01 2.09
N ASN A 72 15.81 -2.87 1.60
CA ASN A 72 16.03 -2.99 0.15
C ASN A 72 14.83 -3.67 -0.54
N ASP A 73 14.13 -4.57 0.14
CA ASP A 73 12.95 -5.24 -0.40
C ASP A 73 11.75 -4.28 -0.61
N ASP A 74 11.78 -3.07 -0.04
CA ASP A 74 10.80 -1.98 -0.28
C ASP A 74 10.73 -1.56 -1.75
N GLU A 75 11.83 -1.71 -2.49
CA GLU A 75 11.85 -1.44 -3.94
C GLU A 75 10.80 -2.29 -4.68
N ARG A 76 10.46 -3.49 -4.17
CA ARG A 76 9.42 -4.33 -4.76
C ARG A 76 8.03 -3.72 -4.61
N ILE A 77 7.79 -2.99 -3.52
CA ILE A 77 6.53 -2.26 -3.28
C ILE A 77 6.46 -1.08 -4.26
N ASP A 78 7.54 -0.31 -4.42
CA ASP A 78 7.62 0.80 -5.37
C ASP A 78 7.36 0.36 -6.83
N VAL A 79 7.97 -0.75 -7.23
CA VAL A 79 7.75 -1.35 -8.55
C VAL A 79 6.29 -1.78 -8.72
N LYS A 80 5.71 -2.41 -7.69
CA LYS A 80 4.31 -2.84 -7.74
C LYS A 80 3.36 -1.64 -7.80
N TYR A 81 3.62 -0.60 -7.02
CA TYR A 81 2.87 0.66 -7.06
C TYR A 81 2.90 1.27 -8.47
N THR A 82 4.07 1.33 -9.11
CA THR A 82 4.22 1.85 -10.48
C THR A 82 3.40 1.02 -11.49
N SER A 83 3.35 -0.30 -11.31
CA SER A 83 2.52 -1.18 -12.14
C SER A 83 1.03 -0.90 -11.95
N VAL A 84 0.56 -0.81 -10.70
CA VAL A 84 -0.85 -0.51 -10.39
C VAL A 84 -1.25 0.88 -10.89
N PHE A 85 -0.36 1.86 -10.77
CA PHE A 85 -0.56 3.21 -11.28
C PHE A 85 -0.80 3.22 -12.79
N ARG A 86 0.05 2.52 -13.56
CA ARG A 86 -0.10 2.42 -15.03
C ARG A 86 -1.38 1.69 -15.41
N GLU A 87 -1.69 0.60 -14.72
CA GLU A 87 -2.92 -0.16 -14.93
C GLU A 87 -4.17 0.73 -14.73
N LEU A 88 -4.22 1.49 -13.64
CA LEU A 88 -5.29 2.45 -13.36
C LEU A 88 -5.43 3.50 -14.48
N LEU A 89 -4.32 4.02 -15.00
CA LEU A 89 -4.36 4.96 -16.13
C LEU A 89 -4.92 4.32 -17.40
N THR A 90 -4.55 3.08 -17.71
CA THR A 90 -5.11 2.34 -18.85
C THR A 90 -6.62 2.20 -18.72
N TYR A 91 -7.14 1.83 -17.55
CA TYR A 91 -8.59 1.73 -17.32
C TYR A 91 -9.33 3.07 -17.45
N MET A 92 -8.69 4.18 -17.05
CA MET A 92 -9.24 5.53 -17.26
C MET A 92 -9.30 5.91 -18.74
N MET A 93 -8.31 5.46 -19.54
CA MET A 93 -8.23 5.73 -20.97
C MET A 93 -9.20 4.87 -21.79
N GLU A 94 -9.44 3.63 -21.36
CA GLU A 94 -10.40 2.72 -22.00
C GLU A 94 -11.86 3.19 -21.83
N ASP A 95 -12.22 3.71 -20.65
CA ASP A 95 -13.55 4.25 -20.39
C ASP A 95 -13.50 5.42 -19.40
N PRO A 96 -13.82 6.66 -19.83
CA PRO A 96 -13.84 7.84 -18.97
C PRO A 96 -14.75 7.72 -17.74
N ARG A 97 -15.76 6.83 -17.76
CA ARG A 97 -16.62 6.58 -16.59
C ARG A 97 -15.84 5.98 -15.41
N ASN A 98 -14.68 5.40 -15.66
CA ASN A 98 -13.80 4.82 -14.63
C ASN A 98 -12.93 5.86 -13.91
N ILE A 99 -12.84 7.11 -14.39
CA ILE A 99 -11.92 8.14 -13.87
C ILE A 99 -12.10 8.35 -12.36
N THR A 100 -13.34 8.53 -11.90
CA THR A 100 -13.62 8.77 -10.48
C THR A 100 -13.20 7.58 -9.61
N ALA A 101 -13.60 6.36 -9.98
CA ALA A 101 -13.28 5.16 -9.23
C ALA A 101 -11.75 4.91 -9.21
N CYS A 102 -11.09 5.00 -10.37
CA CYS A 102 -9.65 4.81 -10.46
C CYS A 102 -8.86 5.88 -9.70
N THR A 103 -9.39 7.11 -9.62
CA THR A 103 -8.79 8.19 -8.82
C THR A 103 -8.89 7.89 -7.32
N HIS A 104 -10.03 7.37 -6.84
CA HIS A 104 -10.13 6.90 -5.45
C HIS A 104 -9.14 5.77 -5.16
N LEU A 105 -8.98 4.82 -6.09
CA LEU A 105 -8.00 3.74 -5.96
C LEU A 105 -6.55 4.24 -5.97
N LEU A 106 -6.21 5.23 -6.79
CA LEU A 106 -4.89 5.89 -6.75
C LEU A 106 -4.60 6.50 -5.38
N PHE A 107 -5.59 7.16 -4.77
CA PHE A 107 -5.44 7.69 -3.41
C PHE A 107 -5.40 6.61 -2.32
N CYS A 108 -5.88 5.40 -2.60
CA CYS A 108 -5.76 4.27 -1.70
C CYS A 108 -4.41 3.54 -1.85
N ALA A 109 -3.82 3.59 -3.04
CA ALA A 109 -2.55 2.93 -3.35
C ALA A 109 -1.32 3.72 -2.88
N LYS A 110 -1.48 5.01 -2.57
CA LYS A 110 -0.45 5.90 -2.06
C LYS A 110 -0.40 5.91 -0.54
#